data_AF-A0AA41VIZ7-F1
#
_entry.id   AF-A0AA41VIZ7-F1
#
_cell.length_a   1.000
_cell.length_b   1.000
_cell.length_c   1.000
_cell.angle_alpha   90.00
_cell.angle_beta   90.00
_cell.angle_gamma   90.00
#
_symmetry.space_group_name_H-M   'P 1'
#
loop_
_entity.id
_entity.type
_entity.pdbx_description
1 polymer ?
#
loop_
_entity_poly.entity_id
_entity_poly.type
_entity_poly.pdbx_seq_one_letter_code
_entity_poly.pdbx_strand_id
1 'polypeptide(L)'
;MSRTEVLSGIGLKNEAGEYNCFLNVIIQSLWHLTCFREEFLGKKKSLHLHVGDPCAICALYDIFMALSTASADMQTEAVAPTSLRVALSNLYPDSDFFQEKMRCNSCGLESKHLKYTSFFHNINASALRTAKILCDSSFGELLYNVGMSQQLACDPEFGGCGKLNYIHHFLSTPPHVFTAG
;
A
#
# COMPACT_ATOMS: atom_id res chain seq x y z
N MET A 1 -21.92 11.29 -37.83
CA MET A 1 -20.63 10.87 -37.23
C MET A 1 -20.34 11.81 -36.07
N SER A 2 -20.80 11.48 -34.85
CA SER A 2 -20.45 12.26 -33.66
C SER A 2 -19.03 11.91 -33.27
N ARG A 3 -18.15 12.90 -33.35
CA ARG A 3 -16.76 12.81 -32.91
C ARG A 3 -16.80 12.67 -31.38
N THR A 4 -16.53 11.48 -30.87
CA THR A 4 -16.27 11.28 -29.44
C THR A 4 -15.00 12.06 -29.13
N GLU A 5 -15.14 13.27 -28.60
CA GLU A 5 -14.02 13.99 -28.00
C GLU A 5 -13.53 13.13 -26.83
N VAL A 6 -12.36 12.53 -27.02
CA VAL A 6 -11.57 12.00 -25.93
C VAL A 6 -11.16 13.22 -25.11
N LEU A 7 -11.97 13.55 -24.10
CA LEU A 7 -11.58 14.50 -23.06
C LEU A 7 -10.29 13.96 -22.43
N SER A 8 -9.15 14.51 -22.86
CA SER A 8 -7.87 14.29 -22.17
C SER A 8 -8.02 14.93 -20.79
N GLY A 9 -8.48 14.14 -19.83
CA GLY A 9 -8.57 14.55 -18.44
C GLY A 9 -7.17 14.77 -17.88
N ILE A 10 -7.00 15.81 -17.06
CA ILE A 10 -5.77 16.02 -16.30
C ILE A 10 -5.52 14.81 -15.39
N GLY A 11 -4.34 14.22 -15.55
CA GLY A 11 -3.92 13.05 -14.78
C GLY A 11 -3.53 13.42 -13.35
N LEU A 12 -3.59 12.42 -12.45
CA LEU A 12 -2.97 12.52 -11.13
C LEU A 12 -1.52 12.05 -11.22
N LYS A 13 -0.63 12.73 -10.51
CA LYS A 13 0.78 12.38 -10.48
C LYS A 13 0.96 11.00 -9.82
N ASN A 14 1.76 10.14 -10.42
CA ASN A 14 2.20 8.87 -9.83
C ASN A 14 3.69 8.70 -10.14
N GLU A 15 4.54 8.98 -9.15
CA GLU A 15 6.00 8.79 -9.32
C GLU A 15 6.34 7.30 -9.38
N ALA A 16 7.39 6.94 -10.12
CA ALA A 16 7.83 5.56 -10.22
C ALA A 16 8.23 5.02 -8.82
N GLY A 17 7.63 3.89 -8.41
CA GLY A 17 7.85 3.29 -7.09
C GLY A 17 6.85 3.73 -6.01
N GLU A 18 5.99 4.71 -6.29
CA GLU A 18 4.81 4.95 -5.48
C GLU A 18 3.73 3.93 -5.87
N TYR A 19 3.56 2.85 -5.10
CA TYR A 19 2.51 1.83 -5.27
C TYR A 19 1.09 2.38 -4.98
N ASN A 20 0.83 3.65 -5.30
CA ASN A 20 -0.34 4.42 -4.89
C ASN A 20 -1.32 4.67 -6.05
N CYS A 21 -1.12 4.04 -7.22
CA CYS A 21 -1.98 4.21 -8.38
C CYS A 21 -3.45 3.82 -8.11
N PHE A 22 -3.71 2.91 -7.17
CA PHE A 22 -5.06 2.56 -6.74
C PHE A 22 -5.82 3.77 -6.18
N LEU A 23 -5.15 4.63 -5.41
CA LEU A 23 -5.75 5.83 -4.84
C LEU A 23 -6.11 6.81 -5.95
N ASN A 24 -5.28 6.90 -7.00
CA ASN A 24 -5.55 7.74 -8.17
C ASN A 24 -6.82 7.28 -8.91
N VAL A 25 -7.03 5.97 -9.06
CA VAL A 25 -8.25 5.42 -9.66
C VAL A 25 -9.48 5.79 -8.85
N ILE A 26 -9.40 5.69 -7.51
CA ILE A 26 -10.51 6.05 -6.63
C ILE A 26 -10.82 7.55 -6.72
N ILE A 27 -9.81 8.41 -6.64
CA ILE A 27 -9.97 9.87 -6.74
C ILE A 27 -10.62 10.24 -8.09
N GLN A 28 -10.12 9.71 -9.20
CA GLN A 28 -10.67 9.98 -10.53
C GLN A 28 -12.09 9.45 -10.66
N SER A 29 -12.38 8.27 -10.11
CA SER A 29 -13.75 7.71 -10.10
C SER A 29 -14.72 8.64 -9.37
N LEU A 30 -14.35 9.14 -8.18
CA LEU A 30 -15.15 10.10 -7.41
C LEU A 30 -15.30 11.44 -8.13
N TRP A 31 -14.24 11.92 -8.79
CA TRP A 31 -14.23 13.17 -9.55
C TRP A 31 -15.23 13.15 -10.73
N HIS A 32 -15.33 12.02 -11.41
CA HIS A 32 -16.23 11.85 -12.55
C HIS A 32 -17.70 11.60 -12.14
N LEU A 33 -18.01 11.43 -10.86
CA LEU A 33 -19.39 11.43 -10.36
C LEU A 33 -19.88 12.87 -10.20
N THR A 34 -20.50 13.43 -11.24
CA THR A 34 -20.91 14.84 -11.31
C THR A 34 -21.69 15.31 -10.07
N CYS A 35 -22.72 14.58 -9.65
CA CYS A 35 -23.52 14.94 -8.48
C CYS A 35 -22.67 15.00 -7.19
N PHE A 36 -21.79 14.00 -7.00
CA PHE A 36 -20.90 13.97 -5.84
C PHE A 36 -19.91 15.13 -5.88
N ARG A 37 -19.27 15.36 -7.03
CA ARG A 37 -18.32 16.46 -7.22
C ARG A 37 -18.94 17.82 -6.91
N GLU A 38 -20.12 18.10 -7.46
CA GLU A 38 -20.81 19.38 -7.29
C GLU A 38 -21.25 19.59 -5.84
N GLU A 39 -21.83 18.58 -5.19
CA GLU A 39 -22.20 18.68 -3.78
C GLU A 39 -20.99 18.81 -2.86
N PHE A 40 -19.91 18.09 -3.15
CA PHE A 40 -18.69 18.10 -2.35
C PHE A 40 -17.97 19.45 -2.45
N LEU A 41 -17.84 20.02 -3.65
CA LEU A 41 -17.22 21.32 -3.87
C LEU A 41 -18.10 22.49 -3.42
N GLY A 42 -19.43 22.33 -3.47
CA GLY A 42 -20.41 23.33 -3.01
C GLY A 42 -20.43 23.54 -1.50
N LYS A 43 -19.86 22.61 -0.70
CA LYS A 43 -19.72 22.77 0.75
C LYS A 43 -18.51 23.64 1.10
N LYS A 44 -18.66 24.50 2.10
CA LYS A 44 -17.53 25.28 2.65
C LYS A 44 -16.51 24.35 3.31
N LYS A 45 -15.22 24.61 3.10
CA LYS A 45 -14.12 23.85 3.72
C LYS A 45 -14.22 23.77 5.25
N SER A 46 -14.82 24.76 5.91
CA SER A 46 -15.06 24.79 7.35
C SER A 46 -16.27 23.99 7.85
N LEU A 47 -17.08 23.40 6.95
CA LEU A 47 -18.35 22.75 7.28
C LEU A 47 -18.24 21.21 7.27
N HIS A 48 -17.11 20.66 7.71
CA HIS A 48 -16.97 19.22 7.92
C HIS A 48 -16.22 18.95 9.22
N LEU A 49 -16.47 17.78 9.81
CA LEU A 49 -15.65 17.27 10.89
C LEU A 49 -14.32 16.80 10.29
N HIS A 50 -13.20 17.38 10.74
CA HIS A 50 -11.89 16.97 10.25
C HIS A 50 -11.62 15.51 10.63
N VAL A 51 -11.16 14.75 9.64
CA VAL A 51 -10.76 13.35 9.78
C VAL A 51 -9.25 13.25 9.60
N GLY A 52 -8.53 13.06 10.70
CA GLY A 52 -7.06 12.96 10.74
C GLY A 52 -6.33 14.31 10.71
N ASP A 53 -5.01 14.26 10.89
CA ASP A 53 -4.08 15.38 10.74
C ASP A 53 -2.84 14.92 9.94
N PRO A 54 -2.64 15.38 8.68
CA PRO A 54 -3.48 16.30 7.93
C PRO A 54 -4.87 15.73 7.64
N CYS A 55 -5.86 16.60 7.42
CA CYS A 55 -7.25 16.16 7.23
C CYS A 55 -7.51 15.57 5.84
N ALA A 56 -8.02 14.33 5.79
CA ALA A 56 -8.30 13.61 4.54
C ALA A 56 -9.39 14.30 3.69
N ILE A 57 -10.44 14.84 4.31
CA ILE A 57 -11.51 15.53 3.59
C ILE A 57 -11.00 16.84 2.97
N CYS A 58 -10.19 17.61 3.69
CA CYS A 58 -9.53 18.80 3.15
C CYS A 58 -8.60 18.46 1.99
N ALA A 59 -7.78 17.42 2.13
CA ALA A 59 -6.85 17.02 1.09
C ALA A 59 -7.59 16.58 -0.20
N LEU A 60 -8.71 15.85 -0.07
CA LEU A 60 -9.55 15.49 -1.22
C LEU A 60 -10.19 16.73 -1.86
N TYR A 61 -10.67 17.68 -1.05
CA TYR A 61 -11.23 18.94 -1.53
C TYR A 61 -10.21 19.75 -2.34
N ASP A 62 -8.98 19.85 -1.84
CA ASP A 62 -7.91 20.58 -2.52
C ASP A 62 -7.53 19.92 -3.86
N ILE A 63 -7.57 18.59 -3.95
CA ILE A 63 -7.39 17.86 -5.21
C ILE A 63 -8.52 18.18 -6.21
N PHE A 64 -9.78 18.16 -5.77
CA PHE A 64 -10.92 18.46 -6.65
C PHE A 64 -10.93 19.92 -7.12
N MET A 65 -10.53 20.85 -6.26
CA MET A 65 -10.33 22.25 -6.66
C MET A 65 -9.21 22.39 -7.70
N ALA A 66 -8.09 21.69 -7.51
CA ALA A 66 -6.99 21.70 -8.48
C ALA A 66 -7.41 21.10 -9.83
N LEU A 67 -8.13 19.98 -9.83
CA LEU A 67 -8.68 19.38 -11.06
C LEU A 67 -9.69 20.31 -11.75
N SER A 68 -10.53 21.04 -11.00
CA SER A 68 -11.46 22.03 -11.55
C SER A 68 -10.73 23.17 -12.25
N THR A 69 -9.67 23.69 -11.61
CA THR A 69 -8.88 24.82 -12.12
C THR A 69 -8.08 24.41 -13.34
N ALA A 70 -7.39 23.26 -13.27
CA ALA A 70 -6.62 22.73 -14.39
C ALA A 70 -7.51 22.47 -15.63
N SER A 71 -8.75 22.00 -15.42
CA SER A 71 -9.72 21.80 -16.50
C SER A 71 -10.20 23.10 -17.15
N ALA A 72 -10.14 24.23 -16.44
CA ALA A 72 -10.51 25.55 -16.96
C ALA A 72 -9.35 26.22 -17.70
N ASP A 73 -8.10 26.04 -17.23
CA ASP A 73 -6.92 26.78 -17.69
C ASP A 73 -6.09 26.05 -18.77
N MET A 74 -6.55 24.90 -19.28
CA MET A 74 -5.79 24.04 -20.22
C MET A 74 -4.39 23.64 -19.68
N GLN A 75 -4.19 23.68 -18.36
CA GLN A 75 -2.94 23.28 -17.73
C GLN A 75 -2.77 21.76 -17.81
N THR A 76 -1.56 21.33 -18.16
CA THR A 76 -1.19 19.92 -18.34
C THR A 76 -0.46 19.33 -17.14
N GLU A 77 -0.26 20.09 -16.06
CA GLU A 77 0.47 19.62 -14.89
C GLU A 77 -0.40 18.70 -14.03
N ALA A 78 0.13 17.52 -13.73
CA ALA A 78 -0.59 16.49 -12.98
C ALA A 78 -0.76 16.89 -11.51
N VAL A 79 -1.97 16.75 -10.97
CA VAL A 79 -2.26 17.07 -9.57
C VAL A 79 -1.66 16.00 -8.66
N ALA A 80 -0.88 16.40 -7.64
CA ALA A 80 -0.23 15.48 -6.71
C ALA A 80 -1.14 15.16 -5.49
N PRO A 81 -1.51 13.89 -5.26
CA PRO A 81 -2.40 13.50 -4.16
C PRO A 81 -1.67 13.25 -2.82
N THR A 82 -0.45 13.78 -2.65
CA THR A 82 0.45 13.47 -1.54
C THR A 82 -0.19 13.74 -0.17
N SER A 83 -0.85 14.88 0.01
CA SER A 83 -1.48 15.23 1.30
C SER A 83 -2.60 14.27 1.69
N LEU A 84 -3.37 13.77 0.72
CA LEU A 84 -4.44 12.80 0.97
C LEU A 84 -3.85 11.44 1.37
N ARG A 85 -2.75 11.04 0.73
CA ARG A 85 -2.02 9.83 1.11
C ARG A 85 -1.53 9.88 2.55
N VAL A 86 -0.89 10.99 2.94
CA VAL A 86 -0.41 11.17 4.33
C VAL A 86 -1.58 11.14 5.31
N ALA A 87 -2.68 11.86 5.00
CA ALA A 87 -3.87 11.88 5.83
C ALA A 87 -4.44 10.47 6.06
N LEU A 88 -4.59 9.67 5.00
CA LEU A 88 -5.13 8.31 5.09
C LEU A 88 -4.18 7.36 5.83
N SER A 89 -2.86 7.51 5.65
CA SER A 89 -1.87 6.70 6.39
C SER A 89 -1.91 6.96 7.89
N ASN A 90 -2.20 8.19 8.31
CA ASN A 90 -2.25 8.59 9.72
C ASN A 90 -3.57 8.24 10.41
N LEU A 91 -4.63 7.87 9.68
CA LEU A 91 -5.91 7.45 10.28
C LEU A 91 -5.86 6.05 10.89
N TYR A 92 -4.87 5.26 10.49
CA TYR A 92 -4.68 3.89 10.96
C TYR A 92 -3.22 3.71 11.44
N PRO A 93 -2.75 4.49 12.43
CA PRO A 93 -1.36 4.46 12.85
C PRO A 93 -0.99 3.14 13.53
N ASP A 94 -1.96 2.52 14.20
CA ASP A 94 -1.82 1.25 14.92
C ASP A 94 -2.35 0.05 14.15
N SER A 95 -2.53 0.18 12.83
CA SER A 95 -2.89 -0.99 12.02
C SER A 95 -1.69 -1.92 11.91
N ASP A 96 -1.54 -2.77 12.92
CA ASP A 96 -0.59 -3.87 12.99
C ASP A 96 -0.97 -4.98 12.00
N PHE A 97 -1.08 -4.63 10.71
CA PHE A 97 -1.52 -5.56 9.68
C PHE A 97 -0.52 -6.71 9.56
N PHE A 98 0.77 -6.41 9.51
CA PHE A 98 1.83 -7.40 9.40
C PHE A 98 2.71 -7.40 10.63
N GLN A 99 2.99 -8.59 11.14
CA GLN A 99 3.97 -8.81 12.18
C GLN A 99 5.05 -9.75 11.66
N GLU A 100 6.29 -9.38 11.93
CA GLU A 100 7.45 -10.23 11.81
C GLU A 100 7.80 -10.76 13.20
N LYS A 101 8.15 -12.04 13.30
CA LYS A 101 8.74 -12.61 14.51
C LYS A 101 9.72 -13.72 14.15
N MET A 102 10.71 -13.90 14.99
CA MET A 102 11.56 -15.09 14.99
C MET A 102 11.34 -15.84 16.30
N ARG A 103 11.04 -17.14 16.21
CA ARG A 103 11.10 -18.05 17.36
C ARG A 103 12.23 -19.04 17.10
N CYS A 104 13.21 -19.09 18.00
CA CYS A 104 14.32 -20.00 17.86
C CYS A 104 13.91 -21.44 18.12
N ASN A 105 14.07 -22.33 17.15
CA ASN A 105 13.74 -23.75 17.27
C ASN A 105 14.65 -24.52 18.24
N SER A 106 15.78 -23.93 18.66
CA SER A 106 16.73 -24.59 19.57
C SER A 106 16.67 -24.13 21.01
N CYS A 107 16.40 -22.84 21.27
CA CYS A 107 16.37 -22.31 22.64
C CYS A 107 15.01 -21.71 23.01
N GLY A 108 14.06 -21.64 22.08
CA GLY A 108 12.71 -21.10 22.32
C GLY A 108 12.64 -19.58 22.40
N LEU A 109 13.77 -18.86 22.33
CA LEU A 109 13.79 -17.40 22.38
C LEU A 109 12.96 -16.81 21.24
N GLU A 110 12.00 -15.95 21.59
CA GLU A 110 11.29 -15.09 20.64
C GLU A 110 11.98 -13.73 20.55
N SER A 111 12.19 -13.27 19.32
CA SER A 111 12.84 -11.99 19.03
C SER A 111 12.26 -11.36 17.76
N LYS A 112 12.68 -10.12 17.45
CA LYS A 112 12.26 -9.36 16.26
C LYS A 112 10.74 -9.18 16.12
N HIS A 113 10.06 -8.74 17.18
CA HIS A 113 8.65 -8.36 17.12
C HIS A 113 8.48 -7.01 16.38
N LEU A 114 8.66 -7.04 15.05
CA LEU A 114 8.51 -5.86 14.22
C LEU A 114 7.10 -5.82 13.65
N LYS A 115 6.50 -4.63 13.62
CA LYS A 115 5.15 -4.41 13.11
C LYS A 115 5.22 -3.47 11.93
N TYR A 116 4.49 -3.81 10.87
CA TYR A 116 4.50 -3.06 9.62
C TYR A 116 3.07 -2.84 9.12
N THR A 117 2.84 -1.65 8.56
CA THR A 117 1.61 -1.31 7.85
C THR A 117 1.60 -1.81 6.40
N SER A 118 2.77 -2.21 5.87
CA SER A 118 2.97 -2.76 4.53
C SER A 118 4.04 -3.84 4.53
N PHE A 119 3.85 -4.90 3.74
CA PHE A 119 4.81 -6.00 3.57
C PHE A 119 4.95 -6.34 2.10
N PHE A 120 6.20 -6.46 1.63
CA PHE A 120 6.53 -6.87 0.27
C PHE A 120 7.17 -8.25 0.28
N HIS A 121 6.53 -9.20 -0.40
CA HIS A 121 7.10 -10.53 -0.59
C HIS A 121 7.79 -10.62 -1.95
N ASN A 122 9.11 -10.55 -1.97
CA ASN A 122 9.91 -10.63 -3.19
C ASN A 122 10.50 -12.03 -3.34
N ILE A 123 10.11 -12.74 -4.39
CA ILE A 123 10.64 -14.07 -4.69
C ILE A 123 11.42 -14.03 -5.99
N ASN A 124 12.65 -14.54 -5.96
CA ASN A 124 13.46 -14.64 -7.15
C ASN A 124 12.91 -15.72 -8.09
N ALA A 125 12.47 -15.31 -9.28
CA ALA A 125 11.93 -16.22 -10.29
C ALA A 125 12.96 -17.27 -10.77
N SER A 126 14.26 -16.97 -10.79
CA SER A 126 15.28 -17.97 -11.14
C SER A 126 15.40 -19.04 -10.04
N ALA A 127 15.34 -18.64 -8.77
CA ALA A 127 15.34 -19.57 -7.64
C ALA A 127 14.12 -20.51 -7.67
N LEU A 128 12.92 -19.99 -8.00
CA LEU A 128 11.72 -20.80 -8.20
C LEU A 128 11.89 -21.82 -9.33
N ARG A 129 12.45 -21.41 -10.48
CA ARG A 129 12.70 -22.32 -11.61
C ARG A 129 13.68 -23.42 -11.22
N THR A 130 14.77 -23.07 -10.54
CA THR A 130 15.74 -24.05 -10.05
C THR A 130 15.11 -25.01 -9.05
N ALA A 131 14.33 -24.52 -8.08
CA ALA A 131 13.66 -25.36 -7.09
C ALA A 131 12.65 -26.32 -7.73
N LYS A 132 11.88 -25.87 -8.74
CA LYS A 132 10.94 -26.74 -9.48
C LYS A 132 11.64 -27.88 -10.22
N ILE A 133 12.84 -27.65 -10.72
CA ILE A 133 13.64 -28.69 -11.38
C ILE A 133 14.16 -29.71 -10.35
N LEU A 134 14.48 -29.27 -9.14
CA LEU A 134 15.05 -30.10 -8.08
C LEU A 134 14.00 -30.92 -7.32
N CYS A 135 12.77 -30.41 -7.19
CA CYS A 135 11.71 -31.09 -6.46
C CYS A 135 10.35 -30.86 -7.14
N ASP A 136 9.59 -31.94 -7.35
CA ASP A 136 8.24 -31.86 -7.90
C ASP A 136 7.22 -31.53 -6.79
N SER A 137 7.32 -30.30 -6.30
CA SER A 137 6.42 -29.75 -5.27
C SER A 137 5.32 -28.89 -5.91
N SER A 138 4.28 -28.61 -5.14
CA SER A 138 3.26 -27.63 -5.52
C SER A 138 3.85 -26.22 -5.63
N PHE A 139 3.20 -25.34 -6.40
CA PHE A 139 3.68 -23.95 -6.51
C PHE A 139 3.74 -23.26 -5.14
N GLY A 140 2.74 -23.45 -4.28
CA GLY A 140 2.73 -22.89 -2.93
C GLY A 140 3.90 -23.37 -2.07
N GLU A 141 4.26 -24.65 -2.17
CA GLU A 141 5.38 -25.24 -1.45
C GLU A 141 6.73 -24.72 -1.97
N LEU A 142 6.85 -24.48 -3.29
CA LEU A 142 8.03 -23.82 -3.86
C LEU A 142 8.16 -22.37 -3.40
N LEU A 143 7.07 -21.61 -3.34
CA LEU A 143 7.07 -20.25 -2.81
C LEU A 143 7.52 -20.24 -1.34
N TYR A 144 7.00 -21.17 -0.53
CA TYR A 144 7.40 -21.33 0.86
C TYR A 144 8.90 -21.64 0.98
N ASN A 145 9.40 -22.63 0.25
CA ASN A 145 10.79 -23.07 0.32
C ASN A 145 11.78 -21.99 -0.14
N VAL A 146 11.48 -21.29 -1.24
CA VAL A 146 12.33 -20.20 -1.73
C VAL A 146 12.26 -18.99 -0.80
N GLY A 147 11.08 -18.67 -0.27
CA GLY A 147 10.87 -17.58 0.69
C GLY A 147 11.57 -17.82 2.03
N MET A 148 11.65 -19.07 2.47
CA MET A 148 12.35 -19.47 3.70
C MET A 148 13.89 -19.43 3.58
N SER A 149 14.47 -19.14 2.42
CA SER A 149 15.93 -19.12 2.25
C SER A 149 16.66 -18.03 3.07
N GLN A 150 15.96 -16.99 3.51
CA GLN A 150 16.53 -15.96 4.39
C GLN A 150 16.54 -16.44 5.85
N GLN A 151 17.63 -17.11 6.22
CA GLN A 151 17.90 -17.49 7.60
C GLN A 151 18.68 -16.39 8.33
N LEU A 152 18.36 -16.18 9.61
CA LEU A 152 19.08 -15.28 10.50
C LEU A 152 19.48 -16.01 11.78
N ALA A 153 20.63 -15.65 12.32
CA ALA A 153 21.11 -16.22 13.58
C ALA A 153 20.23 -15.75 14.74
N CYS A 154 19.94 -16.66 15.66
CA CYS A 154 19.32 -16.36 16.94
C CYS A 154 20.28 -15.49 17.76
N ASP A 155 19.90 -14.23 17.99
CA ASP A 155 20.81 -13.17 18.42
C ASP A 155 21.38 -13.40 19.84
N PRO A 156 22.69 -13.67 19.99
CA PRO A 156 23.32 -13.85 21.29
C PRO A 156 23.24 -12.63 22.20
N GLU A 157 23.16 -11.41 21.66
CA GLU A 157 23.07 -10.18 22.45
C GLU A 157 21.75 -10.09 23.24
N PHE A 158 20.71 -10.76 22.76
CA PHE A 158 19.42 -10.88 23.43
C PHE A 158 19.21 -12.24 24.11
N GLY A 159 20.30 -12.96 24.43
CA GLY A 159 20.26 -14.27 25.09
C GLY A 159 20.02 -15.46 24.15
N GLY A 160 20.21 -15.26 22.84
CA GLY A 160 20.05 -16.27 21.82
C GLY A 160 21.22 -17.25 21.71
N CYS A 161 20.96 -18.39 21.05
CA CYS A 161 21.92 -19.49 20.94
C CYS A 161 22.80 -19.45 19.68
N GLY A 162 22.71 -18.41 18.85
CA GLY A 162 23.50 -18.26 17.62
C GLY A 162 23.08 -19.13 16.43
N LYS A 163 22.15 -20.07 16.61
CA LYS A 163 21.70 -20.96 15.51
C LYS A 163 20.84 -20.22 14.50
N LEU A 164 20.98 -20.62 13.23
CA LEU A 164 20.16 -20.12 12.13
C LEU A 164 18.69 -20.53 12.31
N ASN A 165 17.81 -19.55 12.16
CA ASN A 165 16.36 -19.70 12.27
C ASN A 165 15.68 -18.90 11.16
N TYR A 166 14.43 -19.24 10.92
CA TYR A 166 13.59 -18.58 9.93
C TYR A 166 12.85 -17.41 10.57
N ILE A 167 12.67 -16.36 9.78
CA ILE A 167 11.71 -15.32 10.11
C ILE A 167 10.32 -15.80 9.68
N HIS A 168 9.34 -15.60 10.56
CA HIS A 168 7.94 -15.80 10.26
C HIS A 168 7.23 -14.46 10.10
N HIS A 169 6.49 -14.31 9.00
CA HIS A 169 5.60 -13.19 8.74
C HIS A 169 4.16 -13.64 8.89
N PHE A 170 3.34 -12.84 9.57
CA PHE A 170 1.93 -13.16 9.80
C PHE A 170 1.07 -11.90 9.75
N LEU A 171 -0.11 -12.04 9.15
CA LEU A 171 -1.15 -11.02 9.18
C LEU A 171 -1.81 -11.08 10.55
N SER A 172 -1.65 -10.03 11.36
CA SER A 172 -2.19 -10.01 12.73
C SER A 172 -3.60 -9.44 12.77
N THR A 173 -3.87 -8.44 11.93
CA THR A 173 -5.21 -7.98 11.59
C THR A 173 -5.40 -8.11 10.09
N PRO A 174 -6.17 -9.09 9.59
CA PRO A 174 -6.44 -9.19 8.16
C PRO A 174 -7.24 -7.96 7.71
N PRO A 175 -6.91 -7.35 6.56
CA PRO A 175 -7.70 -6.25 6.04
C PRO A 175 -9.15 -6.70 5.77
N HIS A 176 -10.11 -5.81 6.00
CA HIS A 176 -11.53 -6.08 5.72
C HIS A 176 -11.82 -6.31 4.23
N VAL A 177 -10.92 -5.86 3.35
CA VAL A 177 -11.01 -6.03 1.90
C VAL A 177 -9.70 -6.62 1.40
N PHE A 178 -9.79 -7.75 0.69
CA PHE A 178 -8.68 -8.31 -0.06
C PHE A 178 -8.89 -8.02 -1.55
N THR A 179 -7.91 -7.39 -2.19
CA THR A 179 -7.86 -7.25 -3.65
C THR A 179 -6.67 -8.04 -4.17
N ALA A 180 -6.91 -8.99 -5.07
CA ALA A 180 -5.86 -9.67 -5.83
C ALA A 180 -5.75 -9.01 -7.20
N GLY A 181 -4.56 -8.51 -7.53
CA GLY A 181 -4.21 -7.95 -8.83
C GLY A 181 -3.15 -8.79 -9.53
#